data_AF-A0A7R9PS90-F1
#
_entry.id   AF-A0A7R9PS90-F1
#
_cell.length_a   1.000
_cell.length_b   1.000
_cell.length_c   1.000
_cell.angle_alpha   90.00
_cell.angle_beta   90.00
_cell.angle_gamma   90.00
#
_symmetry.space_group_name_H-M   'P 1'
#
loop_
_entity.id
_entity.type
_entity.pdbx_description
1 polymer ?
#
loop_
_entity_poly.entity_id
_entity_poly.type
_entity_poly.pdbx_seq_one_letter_code
_entity_poly.pdbx_strand_id
1 'polypeptide(L)'
;FNCFLGIVGETEEGDGTPSYYIWTHKKFDIGYNTKQIVDVNLTSENKVKLTVGAKIPFTYEVNWKKSNVKYEDRFDKYLDPNFFQHRIHWFSIFNSFMMVIFLVGLVSMILMRTLRKDYARYSKDEELDDMERDLGDEYGWKQVHGDVFRPASHSMLFSAMVGAGYQVTVVVLSVIIFAILGELYTERGSLLSTAIFVYAATSPVNGYFGGSLYARMGGKIWIRQMLLSAFMLPALVCGTAFFINFIAIYYHASRAIPFGTMVAVTCICIFVILPLTLVGTVLGRNLAGQPDFPCRINAVPRPIPEKKWFMEPAVIVVLGGVLPFGSIFIEM
;
A
#
# COMPACT_ATOMS: atom_id res chain seq x y z
N PHE A 1 -25.64 16.01 24.81
CA PHE A 1 -26.08 15.94 23.41
C PHE A 1 -26.76 14.60 23.16
N ASN A 2 -28.07 14.50 23.39
CA ASN A 2 -28.86 13.30 23.06
C ASN A 2 -29.37 13.43 21.63
N CYS A 3 -28.52 13.14 20.65
CA CYS A 3 -28.95 13.05 19.25
C CYS A 3 -29.40 11.61 19.00
N PHE A 4 -30.67 11.29 19.28
CA PHE A 4 -31.29 10.07 18.76
C PHE A 4 -31.56 10.31 17.27
N LEU A 5 -30.67 9.84 16.40
CA LEU A 5 -30.99 9.68 14.98
C LEU A 5 -32.10 8.63 14.89
N GLY A 6 -33.33 9.07 14.65
CA GLY A 6 -34.41 8.18 14.25
C GLY A 6 -34.15 7.76 12.82
N ILE A 7 -33.97 6.45 12.58
CA ILE A 7 -34.03 5.91 11.22
C ILE A 7 -35.47 6.12 10.76
N VAL A 8 -35.68 7.07 9.85
CA VAL A 8 -36.96 7.25 9.16
C VAL A 8 -37.19 5.96 8.37
N GLY A 9 -38.31 5.29 8.64
CA GLY A 9 -38.61 3.98 8.08
C GLY A 9 -38.88 4.01 6.57
N GLU A 10 -39.10 2.82 6.02
CA GLU A 10 -39.39 2.57 4.61
C GLU A 10 -40.65 3.34 4.12
N THR A 11 -40.54 3.89 2.92
CA THR A 11 -41.66 4.50 2.17
C THR A 11 -42.51 3.38 1.58
N GLU A 12 -43.78 3.27 1.98
CA GLU A 12 -44.75 2.46 1.24
C GLU A 12 -45.42 3.33 0.19
N GLU A 13 -45.20 3.00 -1.09
CA GLU A 13 -45.92 3.58 -2.22
C GLU A 13 -47.25 2.83 -2.42
N GLY A 14 -48.25 3.19 -1.63
CA GLY A 14 -49.65 2.76 -1.83
C GLY A 14 -50.56 3.97 -1.98
N ASP A 15 -51.31 4.04 -3.08
CA ASP A 15 -52.35 5.05 -3.40
C ASP A 15 -51.92 6.53 -3.41
N GLY A 16 -50.91 6.85 -4.22
CA GLY A 16 -50.67 8.22 -4.71
C GLY A 16 -50.21 9.26 -3.68
N THR A 17 -50.06 8.90 -2.40
CA THR A 17 -49.51 9.76 -1.36
C THR A 17 -48.43 9.01 -0.56
N PRO A 18 -47.18 9.53 -0.48
CA PRO A 18 -46.13 8.87 0.27
C PRO A 18 -46.47 8.87 1.77
N SER A 19 -46.68 7.68 2.34
CA SER A 19 -46.88 7.51 3.77
C SER A 19 -45.53 7.25 4.44
N TYR A 20 -45.10 8.17 5.28
CA TYR A 20 -43.85 8.04 6.04
C TYR A 20 -44.10 7.34 7.37
N TYR A 21 -43.20 6.44 7.76
CA TYR A 21 -43.29 5.71 9.02
C TYR A 21 -42.04 5.89 9.87
N ILE A 22 -42.19 5.75 11.19
CA ILE A 22 -41.07 5.77 12.14
C ILE A 22 -41.24 4.63 13.16
N TRP A 23 -40.11 4.04 13.54
CA TRP A 23 -40.07 3.06 14.63
C TRP A 23 -40.00 3.79 15.97
N THR A 24 -40.97 3.55 16.85
CA THR A 24 -41.11 4.29 18.11
C THR A 24 -40.58 3.55 19.33
N HIS A 25 -40.45 2.23 19.24
CA HIS A 25 -39.91 1.40 20.31
C HIS A 25 -38.51 0.88 19.95
N LYS A 26 -37.56 1.03 20.88
CA LYS A 26 -36.20 0.48 20.74
C LYS A 26 -35.93 -0.53 21.86
N LYS A 27 -35.71 -1.78 21.48
CA LYS A 27 -35.39 -2.87 22.39
C LYS A 27 -33.89 -3.17 22.35
N PHE A 28 -33.24 -2.99 23.48
CA PHE A 28 -31.82 -3.27 23.68
C PHE A 28 -31.64 -4.58 24.45
N ASP A 29 -31.18 -5.63 23.77
CA ASP A 29 -30.74 -6.86 24.42
C ASP A 29 -29.23 -6.79 24.66
N ILE A 30 -28.83 -6.68 25.93
CA ILE A 30 -27.42 -6.55 26.33
C ILE A 30 -26.95 -7.84 26.99
N GLY A 31 -26.01 -8.52 26.32
CA GLY A 31 -25.30 -9.67 26.84
C GLY A 31 -24.15 -9.23 27.74
N TYR A 32 -24.08 -9.73 28.98
CA TYR A 32 -22.98 -9.45 29.89
C TYR A 32 -22.31 -10.73 30.40
N ASN A 33 -20.99 -10.69 30.54
CA ASN A 33 -20.20 -11.70 31.20
C ASN A 33 -19.40 -11.02 32.34
N THR A 34 -19.64 -11.45 33.58
CA THR A 34 -19.11 -10.81 34.79
C THR A 34 -19.39 -9.29 34.86
N LYS A 35 -18.37 -8.43 34.70
CA LYS A 35 -18.45 -6.95 34.71
C LYS A 35 -18.29 -6.34 33.31
N GLN A 36 -18.33 -7.14 32.24
CA GLN A 36 -18.07 -6.69 30.88
C GLN A 36 -19.27 -6.97 29.98
N ILE A 37 -19.56 -6.03 29.08
CA ILE A 37 -20.57 -6.18 28.03
C ILE A 37 -19.94 -6.94 26.86
N VAL A 38 -20.60 -8.00 26.41
CA VAL A 38 -20.09 -8.88 25.35
C VAL A 38 -20.95 -8.87 24.09
N ASP A 39 -22.23 -8.48 24.18
CA ASP A 39 -23.11 -8.40 23.02
C ASP A 39 -24.15 -7.31 23.24
N VAL A 40 -24.51 -6.59 22.18
CA VAL A 40 -25.62 -5.61 22.20
C VAL A 40 -26.40 -5.78 20.91
N ASN A 41 -27.65 -6.21 21.04
CA ASN A 41 -28.58 -6.28 19.91
C ASN A 41 -29.63 -5.18 20.06
N LEU A 42 -29.87 -4.44 18.98
CA LEU A 42 -30.89 -3.39 18.92
C LEU A 42 -31.98 -3.82 17.94
N THR A 43 -33.16 -4.08 18.45
CA THR A 43 -34.35 -4.31 17.64
C THR A 43 -35.24 -3.08 17.70
N SER A 44 -35.66 -2.58 16.54
CA SER A 44 -36.63 -1.48 16.46
C SER A 44 -38.00 -2.08 16.21
N GLU A 45 -38.96 -1.75 17.07
CA GLU A 45 -40.32 -2.30 17.04
C GLU A 45 -41.34 -1.15 17.04
N ASN A 46 -42.60 -1.47 16.74
CA ASN A 46 -43.72 -0.54 16.72
C ASN A 46 -43.62 0.56 15.64
N LYS A 47 -44.10 0.25 14.42
CA LYS A 47 -44.13 1.14 13.25
C LYS A 47 -45.33 2.08 13.37
N VAL A 48 -45.07 3.39 13.44
CA VAL A 48 -46.12 4.43 13.55
C VAL A 48 -46.07 5.37 12.34
N LYS A 49 -47.23 5.71 11.78
CA LYS A 49 -47.37 6.65 10.66
C LYS A 49 -47.07 8.08 11.11
N LEU A 50 -46.24 8.78 10.35
CA LEU A 50 -45.90 10.18 10.59
C LEU A 50 -47.02 11.08 10.03
N THR A 51 -47.60 11.92 10.90
CA THR A 51 -48.54 12.97 10.53
C THR A 51 -48.05 14.32 11.06
N VAL A 52 -48.29 15.39 10.30
CA VAL A 52 -47.82 16.74 10.64
C VAL A 52 -48.46 17.19 11.96
N GLY A 53 -47.64 17.47 12.97
CA GLY A 53 -48.10 17.91 14.30
C GLY A 53 -48.41 16.80 15.31
N ALA A 54 -48.24 15.52 14.95
CA ALA A 54 -48.42 14.42 15.89
C ALA A 54 -47.31 14.37 16.95
N LYS A 55 -47.71 14.20 18.22
CA LYS A 55 -46.81 13.90 19.33
C LYS A 55 -46.66 12.39 19.45
N ILE A 56 -45.51 11.87 19.03
CA ILE A 56 -45.22 10.44 19.05
C ILE A 56 -44.35 10.11 20.28
N PRO A 57 -44.83 9.29 21.23
CA PRO A 57 -44.03 8.88 22.37
C PRO A 57 -43.00 7.84 21.93
N PHE A 58 -41.73 8.10 22.21
CA PHE A 58 -40.66 7.11 22.04
C PHE A 58 -40.48 6.34 23.34
N THR A 59 -40.38 5.02 23.23
CA THR A 59 -40.15 4.13 24.36
C THR A 59 -38.95 3.24 24.09
N TYR A 60 -38.28 2.82 25.15
CA TYR A 60 -37.17 1.88 25.04
C TYR A 60 -37.27 0.82 26.14
N GLU A 61 -36.81 -0.38 25.82
CA GLU A 61 -36.69 -1.51 26.73
C GLU A 61 -35.21 -1.93 26.78
N VAL A 62 -34.71 -2.26 27.97
CA VAL A 62 -33.34 -2.76 28.16
C VAL A 62 -33.39 -4.10 28.89
N ASN A 63 -32.98 -5.16 28.20
CA ASN A 63 -32.96 -6.52 28.69
C ASN A 63 -31.52 -6.98 28.89
N TRP A 64 -31.16 -7.31 30.13
CA TRP A 64 -29.84 -7.83 30.48
C TRP A 64 -29.87 -9.35 30.50
N LYS A 65 -29.00 -9.99 29.71
CA LYS A 65 -28.89 -11.45 29.62
C LYS A 65 -27.46 -11.88 29.98
N LYS A 66 -27.35 -12.85 30.89
CA LYS A 66 -26.05 -13.44 31.22
C LYS A 66 -25.56 -14.25 30.02
N SER A 67 -24.35 -13.97 29.55
CA SER A 67 -23.69 -14.68 28.46
C SER A 67 -22.45 -15.43 28.97
N ASN A 68 -22.18 -16.59 28.38
CA ASN A 68 -20.99 -17.39 28.66
C ASN A 68 -19.81 -17.01 27.74
N VAL A 69 -20.02 -16.13 26.76
CA VAL A 69 -18.99 -15.66 25.82
C VAL A 69 -17.98 -14.80 26.58
N LYS A 70 -16.68 -15.08 26.44
CA LYS A 70 -15.63 -14.25 27.05
C LYS A 70 -15.57 -12.89 26.34
N TYR A 71 -15.07 -11.87 27.02
CA TYR A 71 -14.96 -10.55 26.43
C TYR A 71 -14.01 -10.50 25.22
N GLU A 72 -12.98 -11.34 25.21
CA GLU A 72 -12.03 -11.49 24.08
C GLU A 72 -12.76 -12.00 22.82
N ASP A 73 -13.58 -13.04 22.96
CA ASP A 73 -14.31 -13.72 21.87
C ASP A 73 -15.57 -12.97 21.39
N ARG A 74 -15.84 -11.77 21.92
CA ARG A 74 -17.11 -11.06 21.67
C ARG A 74 -17.37 -10.73 20.19
N PHE A 75 -16.31 -10.61 19.39
CA PHE A 75 -16.42 -10.30 17.98
C PHE A 75 -16.65 -11.53 17.10
N ASP A 76 -16.51 -12.74 17.62
CA ASP A 76 -16.62 -13.99 16.85
C ASP A 76 -18.01 -14.14 16.20
N LYS A 77 -19.06 -13.69 16.89
CA LYS A 77 -20.44 -13.63 16.38
C LYS A 77 -20.58 -12.81 15.08
N TYR A 78 -19.72 -11.80 14.89
CA TYR A 78 -19.69 -10.97 13.68
C TYR A 78 -18.67 -11.46 12.64
N LEU A 79 -17.78 -12.37 13.05
CA LEU A 79 -16.78 -13.02 12.20
C LEU A 79 -17.30 -14.34 11.61
N ASP A 80 -18.61 -14.61 11.75
CA ASP A 80 -19.24 -15.89 11.45
C ASP A 80 -18.81 -16.46 10.08
N PRO A 81 -18.03 -17.56 10.06
CA PRO A 81 -17.36 -18.07 8.85
C PRO A 81 -18.33 -18.48 7.74
N ASN A 82 -19.55 -18.87 8.10
CA ASN A 82 -20.50 -19.46 7.18
C ASN A 82 -21.28 -18.45 6.32
N PHE A 83 -21.46 -17.20 6.77
CA PHE A 83 -22.35 -16.24 6.10
C PHE A 83 -21.60 -15.21 5.24
N PHE A 84 -20.44 -14.72 5.69
CA PHE A 84 -19.71 -13.65 5.00
C PHE A 84 -18.40 -14.10 4.32
N GLN A 85 -17.76 -15.18 4.77
CA GLN A 85 -16.40 -15.50 4.32
C GLN A 85 -16.35 -16.39 3.08
N HIS A 86 -17.18 -17.45 2.93
CA HIS A 86 -16.87 -18.43 1.88
C HIS A 86 -17.08 -17.92 0.45
N ARG A 87 -18.15 -17.16 0.15
CA ARG A 87 -18.38 -16.66 -1.23
C ARG A 87 -17.57 -15.41 -1.57
N ILE A 88 -17.44 -14.46 -0.64
CA ILE A 88 -16.78 -13.18 -0.89
C ILE A 88 -15.25 -13.36 -0.93
N HIS A 89 -14.68 -14.19 -0.04
CA HIS A 89 -13.24 -14.47 -0.07
C HIS A 89 -12.83 -15.28 -1.32
N TRP A 90 -13.60 -16.30 -1.71
CA TRP A 90 -13.35 -17.03 -2.96
C TRP A 90 -13.50 -16.14 -4.20
N PHE A 91 -14.44 -15.19 -4.19
CA PHE A 91 -14.58 -14.23 -5.28
C PHE A 91 -13.35 -13.31 -5.38
N SER A 92 -12.84 -12.80 -4.24
CA SER A 92 -11.61 -12.01 -4.20
C SER A 92 -10.38 -12.80 -4.65
N ILE A 93 -10.25 -14.06 -4.23
CA ILE A 93 -9.17 -14.97 -4.67
C ILE A 93 -9.25 -15.22 -6.17
N PHE A 94 -10.44 -15.51 -6.69
CA PHE A 94 -10.62 -15.76 -8.12
C PHE A 94 -10.29 -14.51 -8.93
N ASN A 95 -10.73 -13.34 -8.48
CA ASN A 95 -10.46 -12.05 -9.12
C ASN A 95 -8.95 -11.74 -9.17
N SER A 96 -8.24 -11.86 -8.05
CA SER A 96 -6.79 -11.64 -8.02
C SER A 96 -6.03 -12.70 -8.83
N PHE A 97 -6.47 -13.96 -8.81
CA PHE A 97 -5.89 -15.04 -9.62
C PHE A 97 -6.06 -14.81 -11.13
N MET A 98 -7.24 -14.39 -11.59
CA MET A 98 -7.50 -14.03 -12.98
C MET A 98 -6.63 -12.86 -13.43
N MET A 99 -6.47 -11.84 -12.59
CA MET A 99 -5.58 -10.70 -12.85
C MET A 99 -4.12 -11.13 -12.99
N VAL A 100 -3.63 -12.03 -12.13
CA VAL A 100 -2.26 -12.56 -12.23
C VAL A 100 -2.06 -13.35 -13.53
N ILE A 101 -2.99 -14.24 -13.89
CA ILE A 101 -2.91 -14.99 -15.17
C ILE A 101 -2.90 -14.03 -16.36
N PHE A 102 -3.78 -13.02 -16.35
CA PHE A 102 -3.84 -12.03 -17.41
C PHE A 102 -2.53 -11.26 -17.53
N LEU A 103 -1.97 -10.78 -16.42
CA LEU A 103 -0.71 -10.05 -16.40
C LEU A 103 0.47 -10.91 -16.86
N VAL A 104 0.57 -12.16 -16.38
CA VAL A 104 1.60 -13.12 -16.81
C VAL A 104 1.45 -13.44 -18.30
N GLY A 105 0.24 -13.63 -18.79
CA GLY A 105 -0.04 -13.87 -20.21
C GLY A 105 0.39 -12.69 -21.09
N LEU A 106 0.06 -11.47 -20.68
CA LEU A 106 0.45 -10.25 -21.38
C LEU A 106 1.99 -10.09 -21.39
N VAL A 107 2.63 -10.21 -20.22
CA VAL A 107 4.10 -10.11 -20.09
C VAL A 107 4.79 -11.20 -20.91
N SER A 108 4.31 -12.44 -20.85
CA SER A 108 4.84 -13.56 -21.64
C SER A 108 4.67 -13.33 -23.14
N MET A 109 3.52 -12.82 -23.59
CA MET A 109 3.30 -12.47 -24.99
C MET A 109 4.27 -11.38 -25.47
N ILE A 110 4.47 -10.33 -24.67
CA ILE A 110 5.44 -9.25 -24.98
C ILE A 110 6.86 -9.83 -25.03
N LEU A 111 7.24 -10.65 -24.05
CA LEU A 111 8.55 -11.27 -23.97
C LEU A 111 8.80 -12.18 -25.17
N MET A 112 7.86 -13.09 -25.48
CA MET A 112 7.96 -14.01 -26.62
C MET A 112 7.95 -13.27 -27.96
N ARG A 113 7.21 -12.16 -28.07
CA ARG A 113 7.22 -11.31 -29.28
C ARG A 113 8.57 -10.62 -29.44
N THR A 114 9.14 -10.10 -28.36
CA THR A 114 10.46 -9.43 -28.35
C THR A 114 11.57 -10.43 -28.64
N LEU A 115 11.58 -11.59 -27.96
CA LEU A 115 12.55 -12.65 -28.18
C LEU A 115 12.50 -13.21 -29.60
N ARG A 116 11.30 -13.49 -30.15
CA ARG A 116 11.20 -13.95 -31.55
C ARG A 116 11.72 -12.92 -32.53
N LYS A 117 11.43 -11.64 -32.30
CA LYS A 117 11.92 -10.55 -33.13
C LYS A 117 13.45 -10.39 -33.04
N ASP A 118 14.02 -10.52 -31.85
CA ASP A 118 15.46 -10.43 -31.63
C ASP A 118 16.18 -11.65 -32.20
N TYR A 119 15.66 -12.87 -31.99
CA TYR A 119 16.24 -14.10 -32.53
C TYR A 119 16.23 -14.12 -34.06
N ALA A 120 15.09 -13.79 -34.70
CA ALA A 120 14.98 -13.70 -36.16
C ALA A 120 15.84 -12.59 -36.77
N ARG A 121 16.34 -11.66 -35.94
CA ARG A 121 17.31 -10.64 -36.36
C ARG A 121 18.73 -11.16 -36.24
N TYR A 122 19.10 -11.79 -35.12
CA TYR A 122 20.43 -12.40 -34.98
C TYR A 122 20.70 -13.48 -36.02
N SER A 123 19.69 -14.29 -36.39
CA SER A 123 19.84 -15.30 -37.45
C SER A 123 20.13 -14.67 -38.81
N LYS A 124 19.59 -13.47 -39.09
CA LYS A 124 19.87 -12.74 -40.33
C LYS A 124 21.25 -12.10 -40.32
N ASP A 125 21.71 -11.62 -39.16
CA ASP A 125 23.07 -11.09 -39.01
C ASP A 125 24.14 -12.18 -39.16
N GLU A 126 23.84 -13.45 -38.86
CA GLU A 126 24.75 -14.59 -39.13
C GLU A 126 24.84 -14.97 -40.60
N GLU A 127 23.84 -14.62 -41.42
CA GLU A 127 23.81 -14.88 -42.87
C GLU A 127 24.50 -13.77 -43.70
N LEU A 128 24.93 -12.67 -43.06
CA LEU A 128 25.69 -11.58 -43.69
C LEU A 128 27.18 -11.95 -43.80
N ASP A 129 27.80 -11.58 -44.92
CA ASP A 129 29.20 -11.90 -45.23
C ASP A 129 30.17 -11.28 -44.19
N ASP A 130 31.28 -11.94 -43.88
CA ASP A 130 32.20 -11.55 -42.78
C ASP A 130 32.73 -10.10 -42.89
N MET A 131 32.75 -9.50 -44.10
CA MET A 131 33.09 -8.08 -44.31
C MET A 131 32.00 -7.09 -43.86
N GLU A 132 30.72 -7.42 -43.98
CA GLU A 132 29.61 -6.59 -43.49
C GLU A 132 29.43 -6.73 -41.97
N ARG A 133 29.87 -7.86 -41.42
CA ARG A 133 29.80 -8.19 -40.00
C ARG A 133 30.77 -7.38 -39.13
N ASP A 134 31.95 -7.05 -39.65
CA ASP A 134 32.98 -6.24 -38.95
C ASP A 134 32.71 -4.72 -39.03
N LEU A 135 31.83 -4.29 -39.96
CA LEU A 135 31.33 -2.91 -40.10
C LEU A 135 30.00 -2.68 -39.36
N GLY A 136 29.36 -3.74 -38.88
CA GLY A 136 28.11 -3.64 -38.13
C GLY A 136 28.38 -3.16 -36.71
N ASP A 137 28.04 -1.91 -36.41
CA ASP A 137 27.97 -1.40 -35.04
C ASP A 137 27.24 -2.43 -34.16
N GLU A 138 27.94 -3.05 -33.20
CA GLU A 138 27.36 -4.00 -32.25
C GLU A 138 25.99 -3.51 -31.83
N TYR A 139 24.87 -4.22 -32.05
CA TYR A 139 23.54 -3.62 -31.86
C TYR A 139 22.96 -3.88 -30.45
N GLY A 140 22.11 -2.95 -29.97
CA GLY A 140 21.27 -3.17 -28.78
C GLY A 140 22.04 -3.16 -27.45
N TRP A 141 21.90 -4.21 -26.64
CA TRP A 141 22.49 -4.27 -25.28
C TRP A 141 24.02 -4.26 -25.30
N LYS A 142 24.64 -4.76 -26.38
CA LYS A 142 26.09 -4.73 -26.58
C LYS A 142 26.63 -3.30 -26.66
N GLN A 143 25.88 -2.35 -27.24
CA GLN A 143 26.29 -0.93 -27.23
C GLN A 143 26.36 -0.34 -25.84
N VAL A 144 25.47 -0.81 -24.95
CA VAL A 144 25.24 -0.20 -23.65
C VAL A 144 26.03 -0.94 -22.56
N HIS A 145 26.66 -2.09 -22.84
CA HIS A 145 27.31 -2.92 -21.82
C HIS A 145 28.33 -2.14 -20.95
N GLY A 146 29.11 -1.24 -21.57
CA GLY A 146 30.05 -0.36 -20.87
C GLY A 146 29.45 0.94 -20.32
N ASP A 147 28.20 1.27 -20.67
CA ASP A 147 27.47 2.45 -20.19
C ASP A 147 26.55 2.13 -19.00
N VAL A 148 26.09 0.88 -18.84
CA VAL A 148 25.22 0.44 -17.72
C VAL A 148 25.86 0.68 -16.36
N PHE A 149 27.18 0.51 -16.25
CA PHE A 149 27.93 0.64 -14.99
C PHE A 149 28.29 2.07 -14.62
N ARG A 150 27.92 3.04 -15.46
CA ARG A 150 28.18 4.45 -15.18
C ARG A 150 27.30 4.91 -14.01
N PRO A 151 27.82 5.80 -13.13
CA PRO A 151 26.98 6.45 -12.13
C PRO A 151 25.80 7.17 -12.79
N ALA A 152 24.60 6.96 -12.25
CA ALA A 152 23.38 7.59 -12.74
C ALA A 152 23.46 9.12 -12.61
N SER A 153 22.82 9.85 -13.53
CA SER A 153 22.76 11.33 -13.54
C SER A 153 22.20 11.89 -12.21
N HIS A 154 21.23 11.18 -11.62
CA HIS A 154 20.65 11.48 -10.31
C HIS A 154 20.96 10.38 -9.28
N SER A 155 22.26 10.11 -9.07
CA SER A 155 22.77 9.06 -8.16
C SER A 155 22.19 9.11 -6.73
N MET A 156 21.91 10.31 -6.21
CA MET A 156 21.34 10.49 -4.87
C MET A 156 19.89 9.98 -4.77
N LEU A 157 19.03 10.41 -5.69
CA LEU A 157 17.62 10.00 -5.71
C LEU A 157 17.49 8.52 -6.08
N PHE A 158 18.28 8.06 -7.03
CA PHE A 158 18.32 6.65 -7.43
C PHE A 158 18.71 5.73 -6.27
N SER A 159 19.81 6.02 -5.58
CA SER A 159 20.24 5.23 -4.42
C SER A 159 19.24 5.26 -3.26
N ALA A 160 18.61 6.41 -3.00
CA ALA A 160 17.56 6.52 -1.98
C ALA A 160 16.32 5.67 -2.32
N MET A 161 15.89 5.65 -3.59
CA MET A 161 14.78 4.78 -4.05
C MET A 161 15.12 3.30 -3.92
N VAL A 162 16.35 2.90 -4.28
CA VAL A 162 16.79 1.51 -4.13
C VAL A 162 16.80 1.09 -2.66
N GLY A 163 17.37 1.91 -1.77
CA GLY A 163 17.36 1.66 -0.33
C GLY A 163 15.95 1.52 0.24
N ALA A 164 15.04 2.43 -0.16
CA ALA A 164 13.63 2.36 0.23
C ALA A 164 12.95 1.09 -0.28
N GLY A 165 13.24 0.64 -1.51
CA GLY A 165 12.70 -0.59 -2.08
C GLY A 165 13.11 -1.84 -1.30
N TYR A 166 14.39 -1.97 -0.93
CA TYR A 166 14.87 -3.06 -0.06
C TYR A 166 14.18 -3.03 1.30
N GLN A 167 14.05 -1.85 1.92
CA GLN A 167 13.36 -1.72 3.21
C GLN A 167 11.89 -2.14 3.11
N VAL A 168 11.14 -1.62 2.14
CA VAL A 168 9.74 -1.97 1.94
C VAL A 168 9.57 -3.47 1.71
N THR A 169 10.46 -4.09 0.94
CA THR A 169 10.43 -5.54 0.71
C THR A 169 10.60 -6.32 2.03
N VAL A 170 11.58 -5.95 2.85
CA VAL A 170 11.79 -6.58 4.16
C VAL A 170 10.59 -6.34 5.09
N VAL A 171 10.04 -5.13 5.11
CA VAL A 171 8.85 -4.79 5.92
C VAL A 171 7.66 -5.64 5.51
N VAL A 172 7.36 -5.75 4.22
CA VAL A 172 6.24 -6.55 3.71
C VAL A 172 6.41 -8.02 4.12
N LEU A 173 7.59 -8.60 3.92
CA LEU A 173 7.86 -9.99 4.30
C LEU A 173 7.74 -10.20 5.81
N SER A 174 8.31 -9.31 6.62
CA SER A 174 8.23 -9.39 8.09
C SER A 174 6.80 -9.23 8.60
N VAL A 175 6.02 -8.29 8.05
CA VAL A 175 4.62 -8.09 8.43
C VAL A 175 3.76 -9.30 8.05
N ILE A 176 4.00 -9.92 6.88
CA ILE A 176 3.31 -11.16 6.49
C ILE A 176 3.61 -12.28 7.49
N ILE A 177 4.88 -12.46 7.87
CA ILE A 177 5.27 -13.47 8.86
C ILE A 177 4.59 -13.21 10.20
N PHE A 178 4.59 -11.97 10.69
CA PHE A 178 3.92 -11.63 11.93
C PHE A 178 2.40 -11.78 11.85
N ALA A 179 1.78 -11.46 10.71
CA ALA A 179 0.35 -11.65 10.51
C ALA A 179 -0.06 -13.13 10.55
N ILE A 180 0.77 -14.03 10.02
CA ILE A 180 0.53 -15.48 10.05
C ILE A 180 0.75 -16.05 11.46
N LEU A 181 1.79 -15.60 12.18
CA LEU A 181 2.16 -16.19 13.47
C LEU A 181 1.42 -15.59 14.68
N GLY A 182 1.04 -14.30 14.62
CA GLY A 182 0.62 -13.55 15.81
C GLY A 182 -0.88 -13.28 15.93
N GLU A 183 -1.73 -13.88 15.08
CA GLU A 183 -3.18 -13.59 15.05
C GLU A 183 -3.51 -12.08 15.01
N LEU A 184 -2.63 -11.27 14.38
CA LEU A 184 -2.74 -9.80 14.30
C LEU A 184 -4.03 -9.30 13.61
N TYR A 185 -4.83 -10.21 13.03
CA TYR A 185 -6.12 -9.91 12.41
C TYR A 185 -7.26 -9.71 13.43
N THR A 186 -7.07 -10.13 14.69
CA THR A 186 -8.10 -10.07 15.74
C THR A 186 -8.32 -8.66 16.30
N GLU A 187 -7.23 -7.88 16.44
CA GLU A 187 -7.28 -6.53 17.00
C GLU A 187 -7.27 -5.42 15.93
N ARG A 188 -8.25 -4.52 15.99
CA ARG A 188 -8.36 -3.38 15.06
C ARG A 188 -7.13 -2.48 15.18
N GLY A 189 -6.41 -2.31 14.07
CA GLY A 189 -5.25 -1.41 13.99
C GLY A 189 -3.93 -2.03 14.47
N SER A 190 -3.93 -3.29 14.92
CA SER A 190 -2.72 -4.01 15.31
C SER A 190 -1.78 -4.20 14.12
N LEU A 191 -2.32 -4.52 12.94
CA LEU A 191 -1.54 -4.66 11.70
C LEU A 191 -0.83 -3.36 11.31
N LEU A 192 -1.54 -2.22 11.34
CA LEU A 192 -0.95 -0.91 11.02
C LEU A 192 0.16 -0.53 12.03
N SER A 193 -0.10 -0.73 13.32
CA SER A 193 0.87 -0.44 14.38
C SER A 193 2.12 -1.31 14.25
N THR A 194 1.95 -2.59 13.94
CA THR A 194 3.05 -3.53 13.66
C THR A 194 3.83 -3.11 12.43
N ALA A 195 3.16 -2.71 11.34
CA ALA A 195 3.83 -2.23 10.14
C ALA A 195 4.69 -1.00 10.41
N ILE A 196 4.21 -0.03 11.20
CA ILE A 196 5.00 1.16 11.61
C ILE A 196 6.22 0.75 12.44
N PHE A 197 6.05 -0.18 13.39
CA PHE A 197 7.13 -0.66 14.23
C PHE A 197 8.20 -1.41 13.41
N VAL A 198 7.79 -2.35 12.56
CA VAL A 198 8.69 -3.11 11.68
C VAL A 198 9.39 -2.18 10.69
N TYR A 199 8.70 -1.18 10.15
CA TYR A 199 9.31 -0.15 9.30
C TYR A 199 10.40 0.62 10.03
N ALA A 200 10.14 1.05 11.26
CA ALA A 200 11.14 1.72 12.09
C ALA A 200 12.34 0.79 12.38
N ALA A 201 12.10 -0.45 12.80
CA ALA A 201 13.14 -1.42 13.12
C ALA A 201 14.03 -1.81 11.92
N THR A 202 13.47 -1.86 10.72
CA THR A 202 14.18 -2.21 9.47
C THR A 202 14.83 -1.00 8.79
N SER A 203 14.76 0.19 9.38
CA SER A 203 15.41 1.41 8.88
C SER A 203 16.92 1.27 8.56
N PRO A 204 17.73 0.46 9.26
CA PRO A 204 19.13 0.24 8.89
C PRO A 204 19.30 -0.39 7.50
N VAL A 205 18.34 -1.20 7.03
CA VAL A 205 18.36 -1.84 5.70
C VAL A 205 18.35 -0.77 4.61
N ASN A 206 17.46 0.23 4.75
CA ASN A 206 17.40 1.38 3.84
C ASN A 206 18.74 2.10 3.77
N GLY A 207 19.29 2.43 4.94
CA GLY A 207 20.58 3.10 5.04
C GLY A 207 21.72 2.29 4.42
N TYR A 208 21.76 0.98 4.67
CA TYR A 208 22.80 0.07 4.18
C TYR A 208 22.82 -0.03 2.65
N PHE A 209 21.69 -0.39 2.04
CA PHE A 209 21.61 -0.58 0.59
C PHE A 209 21.67 0.75 -0.17
N GLY A 210 21.01 1.80 0.31
CA GLY A 210 21.09 3.13 -0.31
C GLY A 210 22.49 3.75 -0.18
N GLY A 211 23.06 3.70 1.02
CA GLY A 211 24.37 4.26 1.33
C GLY A 211 25.53 3.55 0.62
N SER A 212 25.48 2.22 0.54
CA SER A 212 26.47 1.41 -0.19
C SER A 212 26.44 1.69 -1.69
N LEU A 213 25.26 1.70 -2.31
CA LEU A 213 25.10 1.99 -3.73
C LEU A 213 25.57 3.42 -4.07
N TYR A 214 25.22 4.41 -3.24
CA TYR A 214 25.69 5.78 -3.41
C TYR A 214 27.22 5.91 -3.33
N ALA A 215 27.85 5.19 -2.39
CA ALA A 215 29.30 5.15 -2.28
C ALA A 215 29.96 4.49 -3.50
N ARG A 216 29.41 3.35 -3.98
CA ARG A 216 29.91 2.65 -5.18
C ARG A 216 29.79 3.49 -6.45
N MET A 217 28.81 4.38 -6.53
CA MET A 217 28.68 5.35 -7.63
C MET A 217 29.59 6.59 -7.49
N GLY A 218 30.50 6.63 -6.51
CA GLY A 218 31.42 7.75 -6.30
C GLY A 218 30.80 8.95 -5.57
N GLY A 219 29.65 8.77 -4.90
CA GLY A 219 28.94 9.82 -4.18
C GLY A 219 29.68 10.32 -2.93
N LYS A 220 30.05 11.61 -2.92
CA LYS A 220 30.77 12.25 -1.80
C LYS A 220 29.84 12.79 -0.69
N ILE A 221 28.64 13.27 -1.04
CA ILE A 221 27.74 13.99 -0.12
C ILE A 221 26.78 13.02 0.57
N TRP A 222 27.33 12.14 1.38
CA TRP A 222 26.61 10.98 1.93
C TRP A 222 25.58 11.32 2.99
N ILE A 223 25.79 12.38 3.76
CA ILE A 223 24.82 12.84 4.77
C ILE A 223 23.51 13.27 4.10
N ARG A 224 23.59 13.98 2.96
CA ARG A 224 22.39 14.36 2.20
C ARG A 224 21.67 13.16 1.61
N GLN A 225 22.41 12.17 1.11
CA GLN A 225 21.80 10.93 0.63
C GLN A 225 21.11 10.18 1.77
N MET A 226 21.72 10.09 2.95
CA MET A 226 21.13 9.45 4.13
C MET A 226 19.84 10.15 4.57
N LEU A 227 19.84 11.49 4.66
CA LEU A 227 18.64 12.27 4.98
C LEU A 227 17.54 12.06 3.94
N LEU A 228 17.89 12.05 2.65
CA LEU A 228 16.93 11.76 1.59
C LEU A 228 16.36 10.35 1.73
N SER A 229 17.19 9.33 1.95
CA SER A 229 16.77 7.93 2.15
C SER A 229 15.83 7.78 3.33
N ALA A 230 16.13 8.45 4.45
CA ALA A 230 15.37 8.36 5.69
C ALA A 230 13.99 9.02 5.59
N PHE A 231 13.88 10.16 4.91
CA PHE A 231 12.65 10.95 4.89
C PHE A 231 11.83 10.84 3.59
N MET A 232 12.38 10.37 2.48
CA MET A 232 11.66 10.38 1.19
C MET A 232 10.31 9.64 1.26
N LEU A 233 10.32 8.40 1.74
CA LEU A 233 9.09 7.60 1.80
C LEU A 233 8.17 8.02 2.96
N PRO A 234 8.66 8.24 4.21
CA PRO A 234 7.82 8.75 5.28
C PRO A 234 7.19 10.11 4.97
N ALA A 235 7.92 11.04 4.35
CA ALA A 235 7.39 12.35 3.99
C ALA A 235 6.31 12.25 2.89
N LEU A 236 6.49 11.37 1.91
CA LEU A 236 5.49 11.14 0.87
C LEU A 236 4.20 10.55 1.46
N VAL A 237 4.32 9.51 2.29
CA VAL A 237 3.17 8.84 2.92
C VAL A 237 2.49 9.74 3.95
N CYS A 238 3.25 10.42 4.82
CA CYS A 238 2.67 11.34 5.79
C CYS A 238 2.08 12.56 5.10
N GLY A 239 2.68 13.05 4.02
CA GLY A 239 2.16 14.18 3.25
C GLY A 239 0.77 13.89 2.66
N THR A 240 0.60 12.73 2.03
CA THR A 240 -0.72 12.30 1.51
C THR A 240 -1.71 12.01 2.63
N ALA A 241 -1.28 11.31 3.69
CA ALA A 241 -2.14 10.98 4.83
C ALA A 241 -2.61 12.24 5.57
N PHE A 242 -1.72 13.20 5.83
CA PHE A 242 -2.07 14.45 6.49
C PHE A 242 -2.96 15.34 5.62
N PHE A 243 -2.73 15.38 4.30
CA PHE A 243 -3.61 16.10 3.37
C PHE A 243 -5.05 15.56 3.44
N ILE A 244 -5.21 14.23 3.37
CA ILE A 244 -6.52 13.58 3.53
C ILE A 244 -7.08 13.83 4.93
N ASN A 245 -6.23 13.80 5.97
CA ASN A 245 -6.63 14.04 7.34
C ASN A 245 -7.15 15.48 7.55
N PHE A 246 -6.56 16.49 6.92
CA PHE A 246 -7.06 17.87 6.98
C PHE A 246 -8.49 17.97 6.43
N ILE A 247 -8.76 17.30 5.31
CA ILE A 247 -10.11 17.23 4.73
C ILE A 247 -11.05 16.48 5.69
N ALA A 248 -10.61 15.36 6.27
CA ALA A 248 -11.40 14.59 7.22
C ALA A 248 -11.77 15.38 8.48
N ILE A 249 -10.83 16.18 9.01
CA ILE A 249 -11.06 17.08 10.16
C ILE A 249 -12.09 18.15 9.78
N TYR A 250 -12.00 18.73 8.59
CA TYR A 250 -12.94 19.74 8.09
C TYR A 250 -14.38 19.20 8.04
N TYR A 251 -14.56 17.94 7.63
CA TYR A 251 -15.87 17.27 7.63
C TYR A 251 -16.29 16.67 8.98
N HIS A 252 -15.55 16.93 10.06
CA HIS A 252 -15.77 16.34 11.38
C HIS A 252 -15.90 14.80 11.33
N ALA A 253 -15.11 14.16 10.48
CA ALA A 253 -15.14 12.71 10.34
C ALA A 253 -14.68 12.03 11.64
N SER A 254 -15.43 11.02 12.08
CA SER A 254 -15.12 10.24 13.29
C SER A 254 -13.80 9.46 13.23
N ARG A 255 -13.23 9.30 12.03
CA ARG A 255 -11.95 8.61 11.77
C ARG A 255 -10.76 9.56 11.53
N ALA A 256 -10.90 10.86 11.81
CA ALA A 256 -9.77 11.78 11.72
C ALA A 256 -8.65 11.38 12.69
N ILE A 257 -7.41 11.38 12.21
CA ILE A 257 -6.22 11.09 13.00
C ILE A 257 -6.01 12.25 13.99
N PRO A 258 -5.99 11.97 15.31
CA PRO A 258 -5.82 13.02 16.30
C PRO A 258 -4.43 13.62 16.24
N PHE A 259 -4.31 14.89 16.61
CA PHE A 259 -3.05 15.65 16.56
C PHE A 259 -1.90 14.96 17.28
N GLY A 260 -2.16 14.33 18.44
CA GLY A 260 -1.16 13.60 19.20
C GLY A 260 -0.50 12.46 18.39
N THR A 261 -1.28 11.72 17.60
CA THR A 261 -0.75 10.64 16.75
C THR A 261 0.12 11.20 15.61
N MET A 262 -0.25 12.35 15.04
CA MET A 262 0.56 13.00 14.00
C MET A 262 1.95 13.38 14.53
N VAL A 263 2.00 13.99 15.72
CA VAL A 263 3.26 14.34 16.39
C VAL A 263 4.07 13.08 16.73
N ALA A 264 3.42 12.03 17.24
CA ALA A 264 4.08 10.77 17.57
C ALA A 264 4.78 10.13 16.35
N VAL A 265 4.13 10.12 15.18
CA VAL A 265 4.73 9.61 13.93
C VAL A 265 5.95 10.44 13.52
N THR A 266 5.89 11.77 13.64
CA THR A 266 7.04 12.64 13.37
C THR A 266 8.19 12.37 14.34
N CYS A 267 7.90 12.16 15.63
CA CYS A 267 8.91 11.78 16.62
C CYS A 267 9.57 10.44 16.28
N ILE A 268 8.82 9.43 15.85
CA ILE A 268 9.38 8.14 15.41
C ILE A 268 10.33 8.36 14.22
N CYS A 269 9.96 9.21 13.26
CA CYS A 269 10.81 9.51 12.10
C CYS A 269 12.14 10.15 12.51
N ILE A 270 12.13 11.11 13.44
CA ILE A 270 13.32 11.86 13.84
C ILE A 270 14.19 11.07 14.84
N PHE A 271 13.58 10.43 15.83
CA PHE A 271 14.31 9.82 16.96
C PHE A 271 14.58 8.33 16.79
N VAL A 272 13.90 7.65 15.86
CA VAL A 272 14.11 6.22 15.62
C VAL A 272 14.62 5.99 14.19
N ILE A 273 13.85 6.41 13.17
CA ILE A 273 14.18 6.10 11.77
C ILE A 273 15.50 6.75 11.37
N LEU A 274 15.70 8.04 11.64
CA LEU A 274 16.92 8.77 11.30
C LEU A 274 18.20 8.18 11.92
N PRO A 275 18.32 7.95 13.24
CA PRO A 275 19.53 7.36 13.80
C PRO A 275 19.76 5.91 13.31
N LEU A 276 18.70 5.11 13.14
CA LEU A 276 18.86 3.74 12.61
C LEU A 276 19.30 3.73 11.15
N THR A 277 18.77 4.63 10.30
CA THR A 277 19.24 4.80 8.93
C THR A 277 20.69 5.28 8.87
N LEU A 278 21.09 6.21 9.76
CA LEU A 278 22.49 6.65 9.88
C LEU A 278 23.43 5.46 10.13
N VAL A 279 23.10 4.60 11.11
CA VAL A 279 23.90 3.40 11.41
C VAL A 279 23.98 2.50 10.17
N GLY A 280 22.86 2.23 9.52
CA GLY A 280 22.82 1.45 8.28
C GLY A 280 23.70 2.05 7.19
N THR A 281 23.64 3.36 6.96
CA THR A 281 24.44 4.06 5.95
C THR A 281 25.93 3.99 6.24
N VAL A 282 26.36 4.17 7.49
CA VAL A 282 27.78 4.06 7.86
C VAL A 282 28.28 2.63 7.62
N LEU A 283 27.52 1.61 8.03
CA LEU A 283 27.86 0.21 7.77
C LEU A 283 27.92 -0.09 6.26
N GLY A 284 26.90 0.31 5.50
CA GLY A 284 26.85 0.07 4.06
C GLY A 284 28.01 0.69 3.30
N ARG A 285 28.41 1.91 3.66
CA ARG A 285 29.55 2.59 3.03
C ARG A 285 30.89 1.93 3.33
N ASN A 286 31.05 1.37 4.53
CA ASN A 286 32.32 0.78 4.97
C ASN A 286 32.46 -0.69 4.55
N LEU A 287 31.36 -1.46 4.52
CA LEU A 287 31.39 -2.89 4.24
C LEU A 287 31.23 -3.24 2.75
N ALA A 288 30.57 -2.39 1.96
CA ALA A 288 30.23 -2.74 0.59
C ALA A 288 31.42 -2.71 -0.40
N GLY A 289 32.59 -2.21 0.01
CA GLY A 289 33.79 -2.20 -0.82
C GLY A 289 33.66 -1.41 -2.13
N GLN A 290 34.62 -1.62 -3.02
CA GLN A 290 34.61 -1.05 -4.37
C GLN A 290 33.68 -1.85 -5.28
N PRO A 291 33.02 -1.21 -6.27
CA PRO A 291 32.26 -1.93 -7.27
C PRO A 291 33.20 -2.79 -8.14
N ASP A 292 32.80 -4.04 -8.35
CA ASP A 292 33.49 -4.99 -9.23
C ASP A 292 32.72 -5.08 -10.55
N PHE A 293 33.24 -4.42 -11.59
CA PHE A 293 32.58 -4.33 -12.89
C PHE A 293 33.16 -5.37 -13.86
N PRO A 294 32.33 -6.16 -14.56
CA PRO A 294 32.80 -7.22 -15.46
C PRO A 294 33.43 -6.69 -16.75
N CYS A 295 33.28 -5.39 -17.04
CA CYS A 295 33.82 -4.74 -18.22
C CYS A 295 34.30 -3.31 -17.91
N ARG A 296 35.10 -2.77 -18.83
CA ARG A 296 35.57 -1.39 -18.75
C ARG A 296 34.41 -0.42 -19.01
N ILE A 297 34.26 0.56 -18.12
CA ILE A 297 33.24 1.60 -18.23
C ILE A 297 33.66 2.63 -19.30
N ASN A 298 32.73 3.01 -20.17
CA ASN A 298 32.95 4.10 -21.11
C ASN A 298 32.92 5.44 -20.36
N ALA A 299 33.90 6.32 -20.62
CA ALA A 299 33.96 7.62 -19.96
C ALA A 299 32.98 8.64 -20.55
N VAL A 300 32.77 8.61 -21.88
CA VAL A 300 31.95 9.58 -22.61
C VAL A 300 30.56 8.98 -22.87
N PRO A 301 29.46 9.67 -22.52
CA PRO A 301 28.13 9.13 -22.72
C PRO A 301 27.83 9.12 -24.22
N ARG A 302 27.30 8.00 -24.72
CA ARG A 302 26.87 7.93 -26.11
C ARG A 302 25.69 8.89 -26.33
N PRO A 303 25.59 9.52 -27.52
CA PRO A 303 24.44 10.34 -27.86
C PRO A 303 23.17 9.48 -27.85
N ILE A 304 22.16 9.91 -27.10
CA ILE A 304 20.88 9.22 -27.01
C ILE A 304 20.01 9.67 -28.20
N PRO A 305 19.45 8.75 -29.01
CA PRO A 305 18.53 9.11 -30.09
C PRO A 305 17.31 9.87 -29.55
N GLU A 306 16.66 10.67 -30.41
CA GLU A 306 15.42 11.35 -30.02
C GLU A 306 14.35 10.33 -29.61
N LYS A 307 13.88 10.48 -28.37
CA LYS A 307 12.84 9.64 -27.78
C LYS A 307 11.47 10.04 -28.33
N LYS A 308 10.63 9.04 -28.58
CA LYS A 308 9.21 9.27 -28.89
C LYS A 308 8.49 9.78 -27.65
N TRP A 309 7.38 10.51 -27.84
CA TRP A 309 6.62 11.12 -26.73
C TRP A 309 6.20 10.12 -25.64
N PHE A 310 5.84 8.88 -25.99
CA PHE A 310 5.45 7.84 -25.04
C PHE A 310 6.62 7.18 -24.31
N MET A 311 7.86 7.43 -24.75
CA MET A 311 9.09 6.98 -24.10
C MET A 311 9.64 8.06 -23.12
N GLU A 312 8.89 9.14 -22.91
CA GLU A 312 9.23 10.16 -21.91
C GLU A 312 9.08 9.59 -20.48
N PRO A 313 10.05 9.83 -19.57
CA PRO A 313 10.00 9.29 -18.21
C PRO A 313 8.71 9.62 -17.46
N ALA A 314 8.18 10.83 -17.62
CA ALA A 314 6.93 11.23 -16.97
C ALA A 314 5.72 10.41 -17.46
N VAL A 315 5.65 10.14 -18.77
CA VAL A 315 4.58 9.35 -19.37
C VAL A 315 4.69 7.89 -18.92
N ILE A 316 5.91 7.34 -18.89
CA ILE A 316 6.17 5.98 -18.40
C ILE A 316 5.78 5.83 -16.93
N VAL A 317 6.11 6.80 -16.07
CA VAL A 317 5.75 6.77 -14.64
C VAL A 317 4.23 6.76 -14.47
N VAL A 318 3.50 7.58 -15.22
CA VAL A 318 2.02 7.61 -15.15
C VAL A 318 1.42 6.32 -15.70
N LEU A 319 1.78 5.90 -16.91
CA LEU A 319 1.26 4.68 -17.53
C LEU A 319 1.59 3.43 -16.72
N GLY A 320 2.81 3.35 -16.17
CA GLY A 320 3.25 2.27 -15.30
C GLY A 320 2.48 2.22 -13.98
N GLY A 321 2.04 3.38 -13.47
CA GLY A 321 1.21 3.49 -12.27
C GLY A 321 -0.27 3.15 -12.47
N VAL A 322 -0.81 3.34 -13.69
CA VAL A 322 -2.22 3.04 -14.00
C VAL A 322 -2.53 1.54 -13.84
N LEU A 323 -1.60 0.65 -14.18
CA LEU A 323 -1.80 -0.79 -14.06
C LEU A 323 -1.98 -1.26 -12.60
N PRO A 324 -1.05 -0.99 -11.65
CA PRO A 324 -1.24 -1.35 -10.26
C PRO A 324 -2.41 -0.59 -9.62
N PHE A 325 -2.68 0.66 -10.03
CA PHE A 325 -3.86 1.38 -9.57
C PHE A 325 -5.16 0.68 -9.98
N GLY A 326 -5.30 0.30 -11.25
CA GLY A 326 -6.47 -0.42 -11.75
C GLY A 326 -6.66 -1.76 -11.06
N SER A 327 -5.57 -2.48 -10.77
CA SER A 327 -5.62 -3.74 -10.01
C SER A 327 -6.19 -3.54 -8.60
N ILE A 328 -5.67 -2.55 -7.86
CA ILE A 328 -6.15 -2.26 -6.50
C ILE A 328 -7.59 -1.75 -6.51
N PHE A 329 -7.95 -0.92 -7.49
CA PHE A 329 -9.30 -0.35 -7.61
C PHE A 329 -10.37 -1.41 -7.89
N ILE A 330 -10.06 -2.45 -8.65
CA ILE A 330 -11.00 -3.56 -8.92
C ILE A 330 -11.14 -4.47 -7.69
N GLU A 331 -10.12 -4.54 -6.83
CA GLU A 331 -10.08 -5.42 -5.67
C GLU A 331 -10.71 -4.81 -4.39
N MET A 332 -10.72 -3.47 -4.27
CA MET A 332 -11.38 -2.74 -3.18
C MET A 332 -12.86 -2.48 -3.43
#